data_AF-A0A849MFI7-F1
#
_entry.id   AF-A0A849MFI7-F1
#
_cell.length_a   1.000
_cell.length_b   1.000
_cell.length_c   1.000
_cell.angle_alpha   90.00
_cell.angle_beta   90.00
_cell.angle_gamma   90.00
#
_symmetry.space_group_name_H-M   'P 1'
#
loop_
_entity.id
_entity.type
_entity.pdbx_description
1 polymer ?
#
loop_
_entity_poly.entity_id
_entity_poly.type
_entity_poly.pdbx_seq_one_letter_code
_entity_poly.pdbx_strand_id
1 'polypeptide(L)'
;MDINSKIIIALIILAFAILSLKLALGINTNIKTGERFRQQLKVRLDNLPIIKMLDKRDIDINQYISRVPITEIEKHAHTCSVCSANKICEETLLKEKSFKSDFKFCHNNEDFEQIKKDEITSIEDDSL
;
A
#
# COMPACT_ATOMS: atom_id res chain seq x y z
N MET A 1 -46.77 -31.80 -3.15
CA MET A 1 -45.90 -30.73 -3.69
C MET A 1 -45.90 -30.87 -5.20
N ASP A 2 -46.59 -29.96 -5.87
CA ASP A 2 -46.88 -30.08 -7.30
C ASP A 2 -45.61 -29.93 -8.14
N ILE A 3 -45.61 -30.55 -9.32
CA ILE A 3 -44.49 -30.51 -10.28
C ILE A 3 -44.06 -29.07 -10.58
N ASN A 4 -45.02 -28.15 -10.67
CA ASN A 4 -44.75 -26.73 -10.91
C ASN A 4 -43.96 -26.08 -9.75
N SER A 5 -44.27 -26.42 -8.50
CA SER A 5 -43.51 -25.94 -7.34
C SER A 5 -42.07 -26.44 -7.34
N LYS A 6 -41.83 -27.70 -7.73
CA LYS A 6 -40.46 -28.25 -7.84
C LYS A 6 -39.64 -27.53 -8.89
N ILE A 7 -40.25 -27.21 -10.04
CA ILE A 7 -39.58 -26.48 -11.13
C ILE A 7 -39.21 -25.06 -10.68
N ILE A 8 -40.12 -24.35 -10.01
CA ILE A 8 -39.85 -22.99 -9.51
C ILE A 8 -38.70 -22.99 -8.49
N ILE A 9 -38.70 -23.93 -7.54
CA ILE A 9 -37.63 -24.06 -6.55
C ILE A 9 -36.28 -24.35 -7.24
N ALA A 10 -36.26 -25.25 -8.23
CA ALA A 10 -35.04 -25.57 -8.97
C ALA A 10 -34.48 -24.35 -9.72
N LEU A 11 -35.36 -23.54 -10.33
CA LEU A 11 -34.95 -22.31 -11.02
C LEU A 11 -34.39 -21.26 -10.05
N ILE A 12 -34.98 -21.12 -8.86
CA ILE A 12 -34.49 -20.21 -7.82
C ILE A 12 -33.11 -20.67 -7.35
N ILE A 13 -32.92 -21.96 -7.05
CA ILE A 13 -31.62 -22.51 -6.64
C ILE A 13 -30.56 -22.26 -7.73
N LEU A 14 -30.92 -22.50 -8.99
CA LEU A 14 -30.01 -22.26 -10.11
C LEU A 14 -29.63 -20.77 -10.23
N ALA A 15 -30.60 -19.86 -10.10
CA ALA A 15 -30.36 -18.43 -10.13
C ALA A 15 -29.42 -17.99 -8.99
N PHE A 16 -29.64 -18.48 -7.77
CA PHE A 16 -28.76 -18.22 -6.63
C PHE A 16 -27.35 -18.76 -6.86
N ALA A 17 -27.21 -19.99 -7.36
CA ALA A 17 -25.90 -20.56 -7.66
C ALA A 17 -25.12 -19.73 -8.69
N ILE A 18 -25.80 -19.25 -9.74
CA ILE A 18 -25.19 -18.37 -10.75
C ILE A 18 -24.77 -17.03 -10.14
N LEU A 19 -25.62 -16.42 -9.31
CA LEU A 19 -25.30 -15.16 -8.64
C LEU A 19 -24.12 -15.30 -7.70
N SER A 20 -24.09 -16.33 -6.86
CA SER A 20 -22.98 -16.61 -5.94
C SER A 20 -21.67 -16.84 -6.69
N LEU A 21 -21.70 -17.58 -7.81
CA LEU A 21 -20.51 -17.80 -8.64
C LEU A 21 -19.99 -16.48 -9.23
N LYS A 22 -20.87 -15.64 -9.78
CA LYS A 22 -20.47 -14.33 -10.31
C LYS A 22 -19.88 -13.42 -9.23
N LEU A 23 -20.46 -13.44 -8.04
CA LEU A 23 -19.96 -12.64 -6.92
C LEU A 23 -18.56 -13.10 -6.50
N ALA A 24 -18.34 -14.41 -6.37
CA ALA A 24 -17.03 -14.98 -6.04
C ALA A 24 -15.97 -14.62 -7.09
N LEU A 25 -16.33 -14.70 -8.38
CA LEU A 25 -15.44 -14.29 -9.46
C LEU A 25 -15.11 -12.80 -9.40
N GLY A 26 -16.11 -11.94 -9.18
CA GLY A 26 -15.94 -10.49 -9.06
C GLY A 26 -15.03 -10.08 -7.90
N ILE A 27 -15.19 -10.74 -6.74
CA ILE A 27 -14.33 -10.52 -5.57
C ILE A 27 -12.89 -10.92 -5.91
N ASN A 28 -12.68 -12.11 -6.50
CA ASN A 28 -11.34 -12.57 -6.87
C ASN A 28 -10.65 -11.64 -7.89
N THR A 29 -11.40 -11.12 -8.87
CA THR A 29 -10.86 -10.16 -9.85
C THR A 29 -10.50 -8.83 -9.20
N ASN A 30 -11.30 -8.36 -8.24
CA ASN A 30 -11.03 -7.11 -7.52
C ASN A 30 -9.79 -7.24 -6.64
N ILE A 31 -9.65 -8.36 -5.93
CA ILE A 31 -8.45 -8.66 -5.11
C ILE A 31 -7.20 -8.66 -5.99
N LYS A 32 -7.21 -9.41 -7.11
CA LYS A 32 -6.09 -9.46 -8.05
C LYS A 32 -5.76 -8.09 -8.66
N THR A 33 -6.77 -7.26 -8.89
CA THR A 33 -6.57 -5.90 -9.41
C THR A 33 -5.90 -5.02 -8.37
N GLY A 34 -6.32 -5.09 -7.11
CA GLY A 34 -5.68 -4.40 -6.00
C GLY A 34 -4.22 -4.83 -5.80
N GLU A 35 -3.93 -6.13 -5.85
CA GLU A 35 -2.56 -6.65 -5.77
C GLU A 35 -1.68 -6.16 -6.92
N ARG A 36 -2.17 -6.23 -8.16
CA ARG A 36 -1.44 -5.72 -9.33
C ARG A 36 -1.15 -4.23 -9.23
N PHE A 37 -2.12 -3.44 -8.74
CA PHE A 37 -1.92 -2.01 -8.52
C PHE A 37 -0.81 -1.76 -7.50
N ARG A 38 -0.82 -2.46 -6.36
CA ARG A 38 0.23 -2.35 -5.34
C ARG A 38 1.60 -2.76 -5.88
N GLN A 39 1.68 -3.80 -6.72
CA GLN A 39 2.91 -4.19 -7.39
C GLN A 39 3.44 -3.10 -8.33
N GLN A 40 2.57 -2.49 -9.15
CA GLN A 40 2.95 -1.39 -10.02
C GLN A 40 3.42 -0.15 -9.24
N LEU A 41 2.78 0.14 -8.11
CA LEU A 41 3.20 1.23 -7.22
C LEU A 41 4.60 0.97 -6.66
N LYS A 42 4.89 -0.25 -6.22
CA LYS A 42 6.23 -0.65 -5.75
C LYS A 42 7.29 -0.44 -6.84
N VAL A 43 7.04 -0.88 -8.06
CA VAL A 43 7.95 -0.69 -9.20
C VAL A 43 8.20 0.79 -9.50
N ARG A 44 7.18 1.64 -9.38
CA ARG A 44 7.35 3.11 -9.54
C ARG A 44 8.25 3.68 -8.43
N LEU A 45 8.06 3.23 -7.21
CA LEU A 45 8.87 3.67 -6.06
C LEU A 45 10.31 3.15 -6.14
N ASP A 46 10.55 1.95 -6.69
CA ASP A 46 11.90 1.34 -6.83
C ASP A 46 12.87 2.20 -7.64
N ASN A 47 12.34 3.03 -8.54
CA ASN A 47 13.14 3.94 -9.36
C ASN A 47 13.45 5.29 -8.67
N LEU A 48 12.95 5.51 -7.45
CA LEU A 48 13.12 6.75 -6.71
C LEU A 48 14.00 6.53 -5.46
N PRO A 49 14.80 7.53 -5.04
CA PRO A 49 15.54 7.48 -3.77
C PRO A 49 14.65 7.25 -2.53
N ILE A 50 13.34 7.44 -2.67
CA ILE A 50 12.34 7.28 -1.62
C ILE A 50 12.40 5.92 -0.92
N ILE A 51 12.68 4.82 -1.63
CA ILE A 51 12.76 3.50 -0.99
C ILE A 51 13.95 3.40 -0.07
N LYS A 52 15.11 3.88 -0.52
CA LYS A 52 16.31 3.93 0.32
C LYS A 52 16.07 4.84 1.53
N MET A 53 15.30 5.90 1.35
CA MET A 53 14.92 6.81 2.44
C MET A 53 14.01 6.13 3.48
N LEU A 54 13.02 5.35 3.05
CA LEU A 54 12.17 4.55 3.94
C LEU A 54 12.99 3.49 4.70
N ASP A 55 13.87 2.79 3.98
CA ASP A 55 14.76 1.77 4.56
C ASP A 55 15.72 2.36 5.62
N LYS A 56 16.32 3.53 5.35
CA LYS A 56 17.14 4.25 6.35
C LYS A 56 16.36 4.68 7.58
N ARG A 57 15.04 4.79 7.45
CA ARG A 57 14.10 5.11 8.54
C ARG A 57 13.51 3.88 9.21
N ASP A 58 13.96 2.68 8.84
CA ASP A 58 13.41 1.42 9.33
C ASP A 58 11.89 1.32 9.06
N ILE A 59 11.43 1.90 7.94
CA ILE A 59 10.04 1.79 7.48
C ILE A 59 10.00 0.75 6.37
N ASP A 60 9.39 -0.41 6.62
CA ASP A 60 9.23 -1.43 5.60
C ASP A 60 8.33 -0.93 4.46
N ILE A 61 8.77 -1.12 3.22
CA ILE A 61 8.06 -0.65 2.02
C ILE A 61 6.66 -1.28 1.90
N ASN A 62 6.50 -2.54 2.30
CA ASN A 62 5.21 -3.22 2.20
C ASN A 62 4.26 -2.71 3.29
N GLN A 63 4.77 -2.47 4.51
CA GLN A 63 4.02 -1.81 5.57
C GLN A 63 3.58 -0.40 5.16
N TYR A 64 4.51 0.42 4.64
CA TYR A 64 4.22 1.75 4.13
C TYR A 64 3.12 1.72 3.05
N ILE A 65 3.27 0.85 2.04
CA ILE A 65 2.25 0.70 0.98
C ILE A 65 0.90 0.25 1.55
N SER A 66 0.90 -0.61 2.57
CA SER A 66 -0.34 -1.15 3.15
C SER A 66 -1.10 -0.16 4.02
N ARG A 67 -0.38 0.71 4.76
CA ARG A 67 -0.95 1.60 5.78
C ARG A 67 -1.21 3.01 5.27
N VAL A 68 -0.37 3.51 4.35
CA VAL A 68 -0.49 4.88 3.85
C VAL A 68 -1.49 4.94 2.69
N PRO A 69 -2.41 5.93 2.66
CA PRO A 69 -3.32 6.12 1.55
C PRO A 69 -2.57 6.26 0.22
N ILE A 70 -3.06 5.60 -0.84
CA ILE A 70 -2.42 5.63 -2.17
C ILE A 70 -2.18 7.05 -2.67
N THR A 71 -3.11 7.97 -2.43
CA THR A 71 -3.00 9.38 -2.80
C THR A 71 -1.82 10.07 -2.12
N GLU A 72 -1.55 9.76 -0.85
CA GLU A 72 -0.38 10.26 -0.13
C GLU A 72 0.90 9.62 -0.65
N ILE A 73 0.89 8.32 -0.97
CA ILE A 73 2.05 7.66 -1.58
C ILE A 73 2.41 8.30 -2.92
N GLU A 74 1.42 8.57 -3.77
CA GLU A 74 1.62 9.24 -5.06
C GLU A 74 2.14 10.68 -4.88
N LYS A 75 1.62 11.41 -3.89
CA LYS A 75 2.13 12.73 -3.52
C LYS A 75 3.59 12.65 -3.06
N HIS A 76 3.96 11.75 -2.15
CA HIS A 76 5.34 11.57 -1.72
C HIS A 76 6.27 11.21 -2.89
N ALA A 77 5.82 10.32 -3.78
CA ALA A 77 6.56 9.93 -4.97
C ALA A 77 6.75 11.11 -5.93
N HIS A 78 5.70 11.89 -6.17
CA HIS A 78 5.76 13.08 -7.01
C HIS A 78 6.74 14.11 -6.41
N THR A 79 6.56 14.47 -5.13
CA THR A 79 7.45 15.39 -4.40
C THR A 79 8.91 14.94 -4.47
N CYS A 80 9.18 13.64 -4.31
CA CYS A 80 10.53 13.10 -4.44
C CYS A 80 11.06 13.20 -5.89
N SER A 81 10.23 12.89 -6.89
CA SER A 81 10.63 12.88 -8.29
C SER A 81 11.03 14.26 -8.83
N VAL A 82 10.36 15.31 -8.36
CA VAL A 82 10.62 16.70 -8.78
C VAL A 82 11.57 17.44 -7.84
N CYS A 83 12.11 16.76 -6.82
CA CYS A 83 12.94 17.39 -5.81
C CYS A 83 14.30 17.80 -6.37
N SER A 84 14.66 19.08 -6.20
CA SER A 84 15.97 19.60 -6.58
C SER A 84 17.12 19.09 -5.69
N ALA A 85 16.80 18.59 -4.49
CA ALA A 85 17.78 18.07 -3.54
C ALA A 85 18.17 16.60 -3.76
N ASN A 86 17.79 15.97 -4.88
CA ASN A 86 18.03 14.55 -5.13
C ASN A 86 19.51 14.15 -5.02
N LYS A 87 20.43 14.99 -5.52
CA LYS A 87 21.87 14.71 -5.43
C LYS A 87 22.36 14.68 -3.97
N ILE A 88 21.95 15.66 -3.16
CA ILE A 88 22.31 15.72 -1.73
C ILE A 88 21.67 14.55 -0.98
N CYS A 89 20.44 14.20 -1.32
CA CYS A 89 19.74 13.05 -0.77
C CYS A 89 20.52 11.76 -1.00
N GLU A 90 20.88 11.46 -2.25
CA GLU A 90 21.64 10.26 -2.58
C GLU A 90 23.00 10.22 -1.90
N GLU A 91 23.74 11.33 -1.88
CA GLU A 91 25.02 11.41 -1.18
C GLU A 91 24.87 11.15 0.32
N THR A 92 23.81 11.66 0.94
CA THR A 92 23.52 11.45 2.37
C THR A 92 23.13 10.00 2.64
N LEU A 93 22.25 9.41 1.81
CA LEU A 93 21.83 8.02 1.91
C LEU A 93 23.01 7.02 1.79
N LEU A 94 24.05 7.39 1.03
CA LEU A 94 25.27 6.60 0.90
C LEU A 94 26.20 6.72 2.11
N LYS A 95 26.33 7.92 2.69
CA LYS A 95 27.26 8.20 3.80
C LYS A 95 26.72 7.73 5.14
N GLU A 96 25.44 7.97 5.38
CA GLU A 96 24.85 7.75 6.69
C GLU A 96 24.41 6.32 6.88
N LYS A 97 24.84 5.70 7.99
CA LYS A 97 24.49 4.31 8.31
C LYS A 97 23.22 4.19 9.16
N SER A 98 22.71 5.26 9.76
CA SER A 98 21.63 5.15 10.75
C SER A 98 20.53 6.20 10.65
N PHE A 99 19.39 5.85 11.25
CA PHE A 99 18.15 6.59 11.45
C PHE A 99 18.32 8.04 11.96
N LYS A 100 19.42 8.37 12.66
CA LYS A 100 19.64 9.67 13.31
C LYS A 100 20.12 10.80 12.38
N SER A 101 20.18 10.53 11.08
CA SER A 101 20.66 11.52 10.10
C SER A 101 19.64 12.66 9.98
N ASP A 102 20.12 13.90 10.00
CA ASP A 102 19.26 15.06 9.82
C ASP A 102 18.87 15.20 8.33
N PHE A 103 17.71 14.67 7.98
CA PHE A 103 17.15 14.71 6.64
C PHE A 103 16.26 15.94 6.41
N LYS A 104 16.46 17.05 7.12
CA LYS A 104 15.69 18.31 6.96
C LYS A 104 15.61 18.84 5.52
N PHE A 105 16.53 18.45 4.64
CA PHE A 105 16.48 18.81 3.22
C PHE A 105 15.41 18.01 2.43
N CYS A 106 14.89 16.92 2.99
CA CYS A 106 13.87 16.10 2.37
C CYS A 106 12.49 16.73 2.61
N HIS A 107 11.76 17.04 1.54
CA HIS A 107 10.43 17.62 1.63
C HIS A 107 9.38 16.67 2.22
N ASN A 108 9.64 15.35 2.17
CA ASN A 108 8.80 14.34 2.80
C ASN A 108 9.26 14.00 4.24
N ASN A 109 10.21 14.76 4.82
CA ASN A 109 10.84 14.42 6.11
C ASN A 109 9.81 14.29 7.24
N GLU A 110 8.94 15.29 7.36
CA GLU A 110 7.92 15.36 8.42
C GLU A 110 6.91 14.22 8.28
N ASP A 111 6.41 13.98 7.07
CA ASP A 111 5.47 12.91 6.77
C ASP A 111 6.04 11.54 7.15
N PHE A 112 7.31 11.28 6.82
CA PHE A 112 7.97 10.01 7.18
C PHE A 112 8.25 9.89 8.68
N GLU A 113 8.52 10.98 9.39
CA GLU A 113 8.63 10.95 10.85
C GLU A 113 7.30 10.61 11.50
N GLN A 114 6.20 11.15 10.98
CA GLN A 114 4.87 10.87 11.48
C GLN A 114 4.48 9.41 11.24
N ILE A 115 4.71 8.89 10.02
CA ILE A 115 4.45 7.47 9.71
C ILE A 115 5.19 6.52 10.66
N LYS A 116 6.46 6.81 10.98
CA LYS A 116 7.22 5.97 11.92
C LYS A 116 6.68 6.05 13.35
N LYS A 117 6.22 7.23 13.79
CA LYS A 117 5.57 7.39 15.11
C LYS A 117 4.26 6.61 15.17
N ASP A 118 3.45 6.68 14.12
CA ASP A 118 2.18 5.96 14.03
C ASP A 118 2.41 4.43 13.99
N GLU A 119 3.49 3.97 13.35
CA GLU A 119 3.92 2.56 13.39
C GLU A 119 4.24 2.11 14.82
N ILE A 120 5.05 2.87 15.55
CA ILE A 120 5.44 2.55 16.93
C ILE A 120 4.22 2.52 17.85
N THR A 121 3.33 3.50 17.72
CA THR A 121 2.13 3.60 18.58
C THR A 121 1.16 2.43 18.33
N SER A 122 1.02 1.99 17.07
CA SER A 122 0.18 0.82 16.74
C SER A 122 0.71 -0.51 17.29
N ILE A 123 2.02 -0.62 17.57
CA ILE A 123 2.63 -1.83 18.13
C ILE A 123 2.38 -1.92 19.65
N GLU A 124 2.35 -0.78 20.33
CA GLU A 124 2.09 -0.75 21.78
C GLU A 124 0.64 -1.16 22.11
N ASP A 125 -0.34 -0.75 21.31
CA ASP A 125 -1.75 -1.10 21.51
C ASP A 125 -2.08 -2.59 21.26
N ASP A 126 -1.33 -3.27 20.38
CA ASP A 126 -1.50 -4.72 20.10
C ASP A 126 -0.82 -5.62 21.16
N SER A 127 -0.13 -5.03 22.15
CA SER A 127 0.62 -5.74 23.20
C SER A 127 0.02 -5.66 24.61
N LEU A 128 -1.20 -5.10 24.72
CA LEU A 128 -2.04 -5.02 25.92
C LEU A 128 -3.27 -5.95 25.82
#